data_AF-A0A0F8YJI1-F1
#
_entry.id   AF-A0A0F8YJI1-F1
#
_cell.length_a   1.000
_cell.length_b   1.000
_cell.length_c   1.000
_cell.angle_alpha   90.00
_cell.angle_beta   90.00
_cell.angle_gamma   90.00
#
_symmetry.space_group_name_H-M   'P 1'
#
loop_
_entity.id
_entity.type
_entity.pdbx_description
1 polymer ?
#
loop_
_entity_poly.entity_id
_entity_poly.type
_entity_poly.pdbx_seq_one_letter_code
_entity_poly.pdbx_strand_id
1 'polypeptide(L)'
;WTDLLYSLVPNGSHRQAPASMPAFDGSDTTSPLGVPKETMLFALYASGQFGSTFPPYMDEAYNCLNATDPFETNPLCTNTISTTMPSFINDRSAYYQSNFFANIATDPDYRMPIFNAGTFTDPLFTAVESLRMANRLRSVVPDYPIQQYFGDYEHFVQNKAKEWGDICGADHHVCEFADYPGGDLNAEPTDLIRTGVTTRLSRFIDHYAQPPGNPSEPQPAFDTTASLQVCPQNASAYWPADEPGQTFSASQFDALSDGELQIDMTGTQTPTSQVDPNGHADKADPLQGGGLCPTISDAAGSGVATYESDPLTDHTIMVGGPIVSIDYTADAADLQLNTRLYDVFPGG
;
A
#
# COMPACT_ATOMS: atom_id res chain seq x y z
N TRP A 1 -6.74 -5.18 5.57
CA TRP A 1 -6.80 -3.71 5.64
C TRP A 1 -7.03 -3.30 7.09
N THR A 2 -6.44 -2.19 7.51
CA THR A 2 -6.55 -1.65 8.87
C THR A 2 -7.57 -0.51 8.97
N ASP A 3 -7.89 0.14 7.86
CA ASP A 3 -8.87 1.21 7.76
C ASP A 3 -9.38 1.31 6.32
N LEU A 4 -10.56 0.73 6.07
CA LEU A 4 -11.16 0.76 4.74
C LEU A 4 -11.60 2.17 4.39
N LEU A 5 -12.04 2.93 5.41
CA LEU A 5 -12.56 4.26 5.21
C LEU A 5 -11.45 5.18 4.71
N TYR A 6 -10.28 5.16 5.36
CA TYR A 6 -9.13 5.92 4.88
C TYR A 6 -8.67 5.47 3.49
N SER A 7 -8.72 4.16 3.22
CA SER A 7 -8.34 3.60 1.92
C SER A 7 -9.20 4.15 0.77
N LEU A 8 -10.50 4.40 1.01
CA LEU A 8 -11.46 4.89 0.01
C LEU A 8 -11.67 6.40 0.03
N VAL A 9 -11.54 7.03 1.20
CA VAL A 9 -11.83 8.43 1.46
C VAL A 9 -10.69 9.03 2.31
N PRO A 10 -9.46 9.10 1.77
CA PRO A 10 -8.30 9.54 2.53
C PRO A 10 -8.42 11.03 2.89
N ASN A 11 -8.10 11.37 4.14
CA ASN A 11 -8.16 12.75 4.65
C ASN A 11 -6.80 13.27 5.16
N GLY A 12 -5.72 12.51 4.93
CA GLY A 12 -4.37 12.87 5.36
C GLY A 12 -4.08 12.66 6.86
N SER A 13 -4.97 12.05 7.64
CA SER A 13 -4.69 11.75 9.06
C SER A 13 -3.50 10.78 9.24
N HIS A 14 -3.09 10.07 8.18
CA HIS A 14 -1.94 9.16 8.18
C HIS A 14 -0.65 9.80 7.60
N ARG A 15 -0.50 11.13 7.70
CA ARG A 15 0.60 11.92 7.10
C ARG A 15 2.02 11.61 7.60
N GLN A 16 2.18 10.80 8.65
CA GLN A 16 3.50 10.47 9.17
C GLN A 16 4.21 9.47 8.25
N ALA A 17 5.54 9.48 8.26
CA ALA A 17 6.30 8.45 7.56
C ALA A 17 5.78 7.07 7.99
N PRO A 18 5.56 6.12 7.06
CA PRO A 18 4.90 4.88 7.43
C PRO A 18 5.55 4.08 8.56
N ALA A 19 6.86 4.21 8.70
CA ALA A 19 7.63 3.59 9.77
C ALA A 19 7.47 4.30 11.14
N SER A 20 7.09 5.58 11.15
CA SER A 20 6.89 6.40 12.35
C SER A 20 5.42 6.65 12.70
N MET A 21 4.48 5.97 12.02
CA MET A 21 3.06 6.10 12.33
C MET A 21 2.78 5.54 13.74
N PRO A 22 2.36 6.37 14.71
CA PRO A 22 2.00 5.93 16.04
C PRO A 22 0.72 5.10 15.99
N ALA A 23 0.47 4.38 17.07
CA ALA A 23 -0.83 3.76 17.24
C ALA A 23 -1.93 4.82 17.44
N PHE A 24 -2.97 4.86 16.61
CA PHE A 24 -4.12 5.78 16.74
C PHE A 24 -5.44 5.05 16.50
N ASP A 25 -6.52 5.42 17.17
CA ASP A 25 -7.79 4.67 17.21
C ASP A 25 -8.73 4.88 16.01
N GLY A 26 -8.24 5.53 14.95
CA GLY A 26 -9.00 5.73 13.70
C GLY A 26 -10.03 6.83 13.73
N SER A 27 -10.27 7.44 14.90
CA SER A 27 -11.23 8.53 15.03
C SER A 27 -10.90 9.70 14.09
N ASP A 28 -9.61 9.97 13.88
CA ASP A 28 -9.08 11.00 12.98
C ASP A 28 -9.41 10.76 11.50
N THR A 29 -9.85 9.56 11.09
CA THR A 29 -10.29 9.26 9.70
C THR A 29 -11.70 9.78 9.42
N THR A 30 -12.51 10.00 10.47
CA THR A 30 -13.94 10.34 10.32
C THR A 30 -14.26 11.83 10.34
N SER A 31 -13.29 12.68 10.72
CA SER A 31 -13.49 14.12 10.80
C SER A 31 -12.15 14.88 10.71
N PRO A 32 -12.00 15.80 9.73
CA PRO A 32 -12.88 16.00 8.58
C PRO A 32 -12.90 14.75 7.68
N LEU A 33 -13.99 14.56 6.94
CA LEU A 33 -14.03 13.52 5.92
C LEU A 33 -13.15 13.91 4.73
N GLY A 34 -12.46 12.92 4.17
CA GLY A 34 -11.58 13.13 3.03
C GLY A 34 -12.31 13.21 1.68
N VAL A 35 -11.53 13.32 0.61
CA VAL A 35 -12.03 13.25 -0.78
C VAL A 35 -12.13 11.77 -1.23
N PRO A 36 -13.30 11.31 -1.69
CA PRO A 36 -13.48 9.92 -2.15
C PRO A 36 -12.69 9.58 -3.41
N LYS A 37 -12.16 8.35 -3.49
CA LYS A 37 -11.61 7.76 -4.72
C LYS A 37 -12.75 7.25 -5.60
N GLU A 38 -13.34 8.15 -6.38
CA GLU A 38 -14.61 7.94 -7.10
C GLU A 38 -14.63 6.68 -7.95
N THR A 39 -13.63 6.47 -8.81
CA THR A 39 -13.60 5.31 -9.74
C THR A 39 -13.45 3.99 -9.01
N MET A 40 -12.68 3.99 -7.92
CA MET A 40 -12.50 2.83 -7.05
C MET A 40 -13.78 2.48 -6.31
N LEU A 41 -14.48 3.48 -5.76
CA LEU A 41 -15.78 3.32 -5.13
C LEU A 41 -16.82 2.79 -6.12
N PHE A 42 -16.87 3.36 -7.33
CA PHE A 42 -17.75 2.90 -8.40
C PHE A 42 -17.48 1.43 -8.74
N ALA A 43 -16.24 1.05 -9.02
CA ALA A 43 -15.90 -0.31 -9.41
C ALA A 43 -16.20 -1.33 -8.31
N LEU A 44 -15.84 -1.04 -7.06
CA LEU A 44 -16.13 -1.92 -5.92
C LEU A 44 -17.64 -2.08 -5.70
N TYR A 45 -18.40 -0.98 -5.73
CA TYR A 45 -19.85 -1.02 -5.58
C TYR A 45 -20.52 -1.78 -6.74
N ALA A 46 -20.16 -1.48 -7.98
CA ALA A 46 -20.69 -2.18 -9.14
C ALA A 46 -20.37 -3.67 -9.09
N SER A 47 -19.13 -4.05 -8.74
CA SER A 47 -18.71 -5.45 -8.63
C SER A 47 -19.51 -6.21 -7.56
N GLY A 48 -19.80 -5.60 -6.42
CA GLY A 48 -20.58 -6.24 -5.36
C GLY A 48 -22.07 -6.40 -5.68
N GLN A 49 -22.63 -5.57 -6.57
CA GLN A 49 -24.00 -5.72 -7.08
C GLN A 49 -24.10 -6.84 -8.13
N PHE A 50 -22.99 -7.27 -8.73
CA PHE A 50 -22.99 -8.43 -9.64
C PHE A 50 -23.11 -9.74 -8.85
N GLY A 51 -24.30 -10.34 -8.84
CA GLY A 51 -24.53 -11.66 -8.25
C GLY A 51 -24.86 -11.63 -6.75
N SER A 52 -25.00 -10.45 -6.17
CA SER A 52 -25.48 -10.23 -4.80
C SER A 52 -26.27 -8.92 -4.72
N THR A 53 -26.91 -8.67 -3.59
CA THR A 53 -27.55 -7.38 -3.27
C THR A 53 -26.91 -6.82 -2.02
N PHE A 54 -26.50 -5.55 -2.06
CA PHE A 54 -26.04 -4.90 -0.86
C PHE A 54 -27.19 -4.65 0.13
N PRO A 55 -26.90 -4.62 1.45
CA PRO A 55 -27.84 -4.09 2.42
C PRO A 55 -28.02 -2.58 2.22
N PRO A 56 -29.20 -2.00 2.55
CA PRO A 56 -29.53 -0.61 2.23
C PRO A 56 -28.50 0.44 2.69
N TYR A 57 -27.85 0.23 3.83
CA TYR A 57 -26.87 1.18 4.37
C TYR A 57 -25.62 1.33 3.48
N MET A 58 -25.31 0.34 2.62
CA MET A 58 -24.22 0.43 1.65
C MET A 58 -24.62 1.27 0.44
N ASP A 59 -25.88 1.16 -0.01
CA ASP A 59 -26.42 2.01 -1.09
C ASP A 59 -26.50 3.47 -0.63
N GLU A 60 -26.92 3.71 0.61
CA GLU A 60 -26.89 5.04 1.25
C GLU A 60 -25.46 5.60 1.33
N ALA A 61 -24.49 4.78 1.72
CA ALA A 61 -23.08 5.18 1.77
C ALA A 61 -22.54 5.52 0.38
N TYR A 62 -22.82 4.69 -0.61
CA TYR A 62 -22.42 4.94 -2.00
C TYR A 62 -23.03 6.26 -2.53
N ASN A 63 -24.32 6.49 -2.29
CA ASN A 63 -24.98 7.72 -2.72
C ASN A 63 -24.44 8.96 -2.00
N CYS A 64 -24.11 8.86 -0.71
CA CYS A 64 -23.45 9.94 0.04
C CYS A 64 -22.07 10.29 -0.54
N LEU A 65 -21.22 9.28 -0.79
CA LEU A 65 -19.86 9.50 -1.28
C LEU A 65 -19.79 9.94 -2.76
N ASN A 66 -20.90 9.85 -3.50
CA ASN A 66 -21.05 10.43 -4.84
C ASN A 66 -21.79 11.78 -4.82
N ALA A 67 -22.16 12.29 -3.64
CA ALA A 67 -22.78 13.60 -3.52
C ALA A 67 -21.71 14.70 -3.48
N THR A 68 -22.14 15.95 -3.68
CA THR A 68 -21.23 17.10 -3.58
C THR A 68 -20.82 17.33 -2.12
N ASP A 69 -19.52 17.58 -1.92
CA ASP A 69 -18.93 18.15 -0.70
C ASP A 69 -19.56 19.51 -0.34
N PRO A 70 -19.71 19.88 0.96
CA PRO A 70 -19.28 19.17 2.17
C PRO A 70 -20.25 18.09 2.64
N PHE A 71 -19.72 16.87 2.82
CA PHE A 71 -20.47 15.68 3.20
C PHE A 71 -21.12 15.81 4.59
N GLU A 72 -20.44 16.45 5.54
CA GLU A 72 -20.86 16.61 6.94
C GLU A 72 -22.15 17.40 7.09
N THR A 73 -22.47 18.25 6.13
CA THR A 73 -23.71 19.05 6.11
C THR A 73 -24.75 18.51 5.15
N ASN A 74 -24.41 17.48 4.37
CA ASN A 74 -25.28 16.91 3.37
C ASN A 74 -26.29 15.94 4.01
N PRO A 75 -27.61 16.19 3.91
CA PRO A 75 -28.61 15.31 4.53
C PRO A 75 -28.54 13.85 4.04
N LEU A 76 -28.09 13.60 2.80
CA LEU A 76 -27.89 12.26 2.25
C LEU A 76 -26.80 11.47 2.99
N CYS A 77 -25.88 12.16 3.65
CA CYS A 77 -24.74 11.58 4.36
C CYS A 77 -24.99 11.34 5.84
N THR A 78 -26.13 11.77 6.39
CA THR A 78 -26.41 11.71 7.83
C THR A 78 -26.20 10.31 8.41
N ASN A 79 -26.81 9.28 7.80
CA ASN A 79 -26.67 7.90 8.26
C ASN A 79 -25.26 7.37 8.00
N THR A 80 -24.71 7.64 6.81
CA THR A 80 -23.36 7.21 6.42
C THR A 80 -22.32 7.65 7.44
N ILE A 81 -22.34 8.93 7.83
CA ILE A 81 -21.40 9.52 8.78
C ILE A 81 -21.66 9.04 10.20
N SER A 82 -22.92 9.04 10.66
CA SER A 82 -23.24 8.73 12.05
C SER A 82 -23.25 7.23 12.39
N THR A 83 -23.35 6.34 11.38
CA THR A 83 -23.48 4.90 11.62
C THR A 83 -22.55 4.05 10.75
N THR A 84 -22.63 4.15 9.43
CA THR A 84 -21.91 3.25 8.51
C THR A 84 -20.40 3.40 8.65
N MET A 85 -19.88 4.63 8.62
CA MET A 85 -18.46 4.93 8.76
C MET A 85 -17.87 4.45 10.08
N PRO A 86 -18.45 4.80 11.25
CA PRO A 86 -18.03 4.26 12.54
C PRO A 86 -17.99 2.73 12.58
N SER A 87 -18.90 2.02 11.90
CA SER A 87 -18.90 0.55 11.87
C SER A 87 -17.69 -0.05 11.12
N PHE A 88 -17.17 0.64 10.10
CA PHE A 88 -15.97 0.17 9.39
C PHE A 88 -14.72 0.22 10.28
N ILE A 89 -14.68 1.19 11.18
CA ILE A 89 -13.63 1.32 12.19
C ILE A 89 -13.90 0.30 13.30
N ASN A 90 -15.02 0.43 14.02
CA ASN A 90 -15.25 -0.33 15.26
C ASN A 90 -15.43 -1.84 15.05
N ASP A 91 -16.12 -2.25 13.97
CA ASP A 91 -16.57 -3.63 13.82
C ASP A 91 -15.77 -4.43 12.78
N ARG A 92 -15.11 -3.75 11.83
CA ARG A 92 -14.53 -4.39 10.64
C ARG A 92 -13.02 -4.27 10.52
N SER A 93 -12.39 -3.45 11.34
CA SER A 93 -10.95 -3.30 11.35
C SER A 93 -10.31 -4.14 12.45
N ALA A 94 -9.32 -4.94 12.07
CA ALA A 94 -8.45 -5.65 13.01
C ALA A 94 -7.62 -4.70 13.89
N TYR A 95 -7.37 -3.47 13.41
CA TYR A 95 -6.53 -2.51 14.10
C TYR A 95 -7.16 -2.02 15.41
N TYR A 96 -8.50 -1.87 15.44
CA TYR A 96 -9.22 -1.31 16.59
C TYR A 96 -9.72 -2.38 17.58
N GLN A 97 -9.28 -3.63 17.43
CA GLN A 97 -9.66 -4.76 18.30
C GLN A 97 -8.95 -4.71 19.66
N SER A 98 -9.35 -3.76 20.52
CA SER A 98 -8.68 -3.46 21.80
C SER A 98 -8.55 -4.68 22.72
N ASN A 99 -9.52 -5.60 22.73
CA ASN A 99 -9.44 -6.83 23.52
C ASN A 99 -8.31 -7.76 23.05
N PHE A 100 -8.09 -7.86 21.74
CA PHE A 100 -6.96 -8.62 21.21
C PHE A 100 -5.63 -8.01 21.66
N PHE A 101 -5.49 -6.67 21.56
CA PHE A 101 -4.28 -5.98 22.00
C PHE A 101 -4.04 -6.10 23.51
N ALA A 102 -5.10 -6.08 24.32
CA ALA A 102 -5.00 -6.34 25.75
C ALA A 102 -4.49 -7.77 26.04
N ASN A 103 -4.99 -8.76 25.30
CA ASN A 103 -4.59 -10.17 25.49
C ASN A 103 -3.12 -10.41 25.10
N ILE A 104 -2.67 -9.94 23.93
CA ILE A 104 -1.27 -10.17 23.50
C ILE A 104 -0.24 -9.48 24.41
N ALA A 105 -0.66 -8.41 25.09
CA ALA A 105 0.18 -7.69 26.05
C ALA A 105 0.52 -8.56 27.26
N THR A 106 -0.43 -9.40 27.72
CA THR A 106 -0.29 -10.18 28.95
C THR A 106 -0.01 -11.66 28.73
N ASP A 107 -0.46 -12.21 27.60
CA ASP A 107 -0.45 -13.65 27.35
C ASP A 107 0.24 -13.98 26.01
N PRO A 108 1.44 -14.60 26.05
CA PRO A 108 2.15 -15.06 24.87
C PRO A 108 1.37 -16.03 23.98
N ASP A 109 0.42 -16.81 24.53
CA ASP A 109 -0.35 -17.79 23.76
C ASP A 109 -1.31 -17.12 22.75
N TYR A 110 -1.60 -15.83 22.93
CA TYR A 110 -2.37 -15.02 21.98
C TYR A 110 -1.51 -14.41 20.86
N ARG A 111 -0.18 -14.54 20.92
CA ARG A 111 0.75 -13.93 19.95
C ARG A 111 0.91 -14.86 18.76
N MET A 112 0.09 -14.63 17.74
CA MET A 112 0.11 -15.42 16.53
C MET A 112 1.21 -14.94 15.59
N PRO A 113 2.07 -15.83 15.06
CA PRO A 113 3.00 -15.48 14.00
C PRO A 113 2.26 -14.95 12.77
N ILE A 114 2.73 -13.84 12.21
CA ILE A 114 2.14 -13.19 11.04
C ILE A 114 3.15 -13.12 9.89
N PHE A 115 2.74 -13.60 8.72
CA PHE A 115 3.36 -13.21 7.45
C PHE A 115 2.52 -12.09 6.84
N ASN A 116 3.07 -10.87 6.79
CA ASN A 116 2.40 -9.68 6.29
C ASN A 116 3.05 -9.23 4.99
N ALA A 117 2.40 -9.48 3.87
CA ALA A 117 2.86 -8.96 2.60
C ALA A 117 2.05 -7.69 2.27
N GLY A 118 2.67 -6.68 1.64
CA GLY A 118 2.02 -5.44 1.24
C GLY A 118 2.63 -4.83 -0.02
N THR A 119 1.88 -3.99 -0.73
CA THR A 119 2.29 -3.49 -2.05
C THR A 119 2.60 -2.00 -1.96
N PHE A 120 3.74 -1.56 -2.50
CA PHE A 120 4.17 -0.16 -2.38
C PHE A 120 3.28 0.80 -3.17
N THR A 121 2.87 0.40 -4.37
CA THR A 121 2.16 1.25 -5.32
C THR A 121 0.67 0.92 -5.46
N ASP A 122 0.12 0.08 -4.57
CA ASP A 122 -1.32 -0.18 -4.53
C ASP A 122 -2.07 1.10 -4.08
N PRO A 123 -2.88 1.71 -4.95
CA PRO A 123 -3.58 2.95 -4.65
C PRO A 123 -4.84 2.73 -3.82
N LEU A 124 -5.32 1.49 -3.66
CA LEU A 124 -6.46 1.15 -2.80
C LEU A 124 -5.97 0.80 -1.40
N PHE A 125 -5.13 -0.22 -1.26
CA PHE A 125 -4.57 -0.66 0.01
C PHE A 125 -3.07 -0.35 0.08
N THR A 126 -2.77 0.94 0.22
CA THR A 126 -1.40 1.44 0.30
C THR A 126 -0.59 0.75 1.41
N ALA A 127 0.73 0.70 1.26
CA ALA A 127 1.65 0.12 2.25
C ALA A 127 1.47 0.65 3.69
N VAL A 128 0.88 1.85 3.84
CA VAL A 128 0.44 2.43 5.12
C VAL A 128 -0.40 1.44 5.93
N GLU A 129 -1.30 0.70 5.30
CA GLU A 129 -2.22 -0.23 5.97
C GLU A 129 -1.46 -1.42 6.59
N SER A 130 -0.53 -2.01 5.84
CA SER A 130 0.32 -3.10 6.33
C SER A 130 1.27 -2.62 7.44
N LEU A 131 1.85 -1.42 7.29
CA LEU A 131 2.79 -0.86 8.26
C LEU A 131 2.13 -0.41 9.55
N ARG A 132 0.92 0.15 9.47
CA ARG A 132 0.12 0.52 10.65
C ARG A 132 -0.13 -0.68 11.54
N MET A 133 -0.56 -1.82 10.99
CA MET A 133 -0.77 -3.01 11.79
C MET A 133 0.52 -3.50 12.43
N ALA A 134 1.62 -3.57 11.66
CA ALA A 134 2.91 -4.00 12.17
C ALA A 134 3.40 -3.12 13.34
N ASN A 135 3.32 -1.79 13.18
CA ASN A 135 3.69 -0.83 14.21
C ASN A 135 2.79 -0.94 15.44
N ARG A 136 1.48 -1.15 15.24
CA ARG A 136 0.52 -1.32 16.34
C ARG A 136 0.83 -2.57 17.16
N LEU A 137 1.10 -3.70 16.52
CA LEU A 137 1.53 -4.94 17.18
C LEU A 137 2.82 -4.72 17.98
N ARG A 138 3.83 -4.11 17.35
CA ARG A 138 5.14 -3.82 17.98
C ARG A 138 5.06 -2.79 19.10
N SER A 139 4.10 -1.87 19.06
CA SER A 139 3.86 -0.92 20.15
C SER A 139 3.39 -1.59 21.45
N VAL A 140 2.80 -2.78 21.34
CA VAL A 140 2.33 -3.58 22.49
C VAL A 140 3.35 -4.66 22.85
N VAL A 141 3.94 -5.32 21.86
CA VAL A 141 4.95 -6.38 22.02
C VAL A 141 6.12 -6.08 21.05
N PRO A 142 7.22 -5.47 21.50
CA PRO A 142 8.30 -5.00 20.62
C PRO A 142 8.88 -6.05 19.66
N ASP A 143 8.90 -7.31 20.09
CA ASP A 143 9.37 -8.48 19.35
C ASP A 143 8.23 -9.35 18.80
N TYR A 144 7.05 -8.77 18.53
CA TYR A 144 5.91 -9.51 17.99
C TYR A 144 6.32 -10.34 16.76
N PRO A 145 5.92 -11.62 16.65
CA PRO A 145 6.39 -12.53 15.61
C PRO A 145 5.80 -12.18 14.24
N ILE A 146 6.35 -11.17 13.57
CA ILE A 146 5.89 -10.70 12.26
C ILE A 146 7.03 -10.68 11.24
N GLN A 147 6.85 -11.39 10.14
CA GLN A 147 7.66 -11.26 8.93
C GLN A 147 6.92 -10.37 7.93
N GLN A 148 7.64 -9.47 7.26
CA GLN A 148 7.07 -8.52 6.31
C GLN A 148 7.72 -8.64 4.93
N TYR A 149 6.89 -8.57 3.89
CA TYR A 149 7.34 -8.50 2.50
C TYR A 149 6.66 -7.34 1.78
N PHE A 150 7.43 -6.50 1.11
CA PHE A 150 6.91 -5.43 0.25
C PHE A 150 7.43 -5.54 -1.17
N GLY A 151 6.54 -5.42 -2.16
CA GLY A 151 6.92 -5.56 -3.56
C GLY A 151 5.79 -5.27 -4.54
N ASP A 152 5.96 -5.68 -5.80
CA ASP A 152 5.02 -5.47 -6.90
C ASP A 152 4.12 -6.71 -7.09
N TYR A 153 3.23 -6.96 -6.13
CA TYR A 153 2.30 -8.09 -6.16
C TYR A 153 0.86 -7.69 -5.77
N GLU A 154 -0.12 -8.48 -6.20
CA GLU A 154 -1.58 -8.28 -6.03
C GLU A 154 -2.19 -7.14 -6.86
N HIS A 155 -2.93 -6.22 -6.22
CA HIS A 155 -3.92 -5.37 -6.86
C HIS A 155 -3.29 -4.11 -7.46
N PHE A 156 -3.75 -3.72 -8.65
CA PHE A 156 -3.40 -2.48 -9.34
C PHE A 156 -1.91 -2.28 -9.64
N VAL A 157 -1.13 -3.36 -9.57
CA VAL A 157 0.29 -3.39 -9.86
C VAL A 157 0.61 -4.53 -10.83
N GLN A 158 1.84 -4.64 -11.33
CA GLN A 158 2.19 -5.57 -12.41
C GLN A 158 2.01 -7.04 -12.03
N ASN A 159 2.12 -7.35 -10.74
CA ASN A 159 1.81 -8.67 -10.18
C ASN A 159 2.52 -9.82 -10.90
N LYS A 160 3.84 -9.66 -11.08
CA LYS A 160 4.66 -10.49 -11.96
C LYS A 160 4.83 -11.90 -11.41
N ALA A 161 4.86 -12.90 -12.28
CA ALA A 161 5.09 -14.29 -11.87
C ALA A 161 6.41 -14.48 -11.09
N LYS A 162 7.47 -13.75 -11.46
CA LYS A 162 8.79 -13.79 -10.80
C LYS A 162 8.86 -13.01 -9.48
N GLU A 163 7.80 -12.26 -9.14
CA GLU A 163 7.63 -11.70 -7.79
C GLU A 163 7.16 -12.81 -6.83
N TRP A 164 6.18 -13.60 -7.27
CA TRP A 164 5.60 -14.72 -6.55
C TRP A 164 6.53 -15.92 -6.43
N GLY A 165 7.03 -16.40 -7.57
CA GLY A 165 7.87 -17.58 -7.66
C GLY A 165 9.33 -17.27 -7.38
N ASP A 166 10.05 -18.32 -6.99
CA ASP A 166 11.51 -18.30 -6.98
C ASP A 166 12.04 -18.12 -8.42
N ILE A 167 13.19 -17.49 -8.56
CA ILE A 167 13.89 -17.31 -9.83
C ILE A 167 15.08 -18.27 -9.86
N CYS A 168 15.15 -19.13 -10.88
CA CYS A 168 16.18 -20.16 -11.04
C CYS A 168 16.91 -20.05 -12.37
N GLY A 169 18.13 -20.58 -12.39
CA GLY A 169 18.90 -20.82 -13.61
C GLY A 169 19.45 -19.56 -14.27
N ALA A 170 20.46 -19.72 -15.12
CA ALA A 170 21.09 -18.59 -15.82
C ALA A 170 20.15 -17.86 -16.81
N ASP A 171 19.02 -18.47 -17.15
CA ASP A 171 17.93 -17.91 -17.97
C ASP A 171 16.83 -17.23 -17.15
N HIS A 172 16.96 -17.22 -15.81
CA HIS A 172 16.06 -16.54 -14.87
C HIS A 172 14.60 -16.97 -15.03
N HIS A 173 14.32 -18.27 -15.19
CA HIS A 173 12.94 -18.76 -15.26
C HIS A 173 12.32 -18.80 -13.85
N VAL A 174 10.98 -18.86 -13.78
CA VAL A 174 10.29 -19.18 -12.52
C VAL A 174 10.59 -20.64 -12.19
N CYS A 175 11.18 -20.91 -11.03
CA CYS A 175 11.57 -22.26 -10.63
C CYS A 175 10.40 -23.24 -10.76
N GLU A 176 10.62 -24.36 -11.42
CA GLU A 176 9.72 -25.49 -11.54
C GLU A 176 10.10 -26.59 -10.55
N PHE A 177 9.24 -27.61 -10.41
CA PHE A 177 9.46 -28.73 -9.48
C PHE A 177 10.80 -29.45 -9.69
N ALA A 178 11.32 -29.48 -10.91
CA ALA A 178 12.59 -30.12 -11.24
C ALA A 178 13.83 -29.36 -10.71
N ASP A 179 13.70 -28.06 -10.45
CA ASP A 179 14.80 -27.23 -9.93
C ASP A 179 15.03 -27.46 -8.43
N TYR A 180 13.99 -27.93 -7.74
CA TYR A 180 14.06 -28.29 -6.33
C TYR A 180 14.71 -29.67 -6.16
N PRO A 181 15.72 -29.82 -5.28
CA PRO A 181 16.38 -31.09 -5.04
C PRO A 181 15.40 -32.23 -4.71
N GLY A 182 15.28 -33.20 -5.62
CA GLY A 182 14.36 -34.32 -5.44
C GLY A 182 12.87 -33.95 -5.46
N GLY A 183 12.53 -32.74 -5.91
CA GLY A 183 11.16 -32.21 -5.87
C GLY A 183 10.73 -31.67 -4.50
N ASP A 184 11.66 -31.47 -3.58
CA ASP A 184 11.36 -30.94 -2.25
C ASP A 184 11.21 -29.41 -2.30
N LEU A 185 9.97 -28.90 -2.29
CA LEU A 185 9.68 -27.46 -2.33
C LEU A 185 10.16 -26.69 -1.09
N ASN A 186 10.58 -27.38 -0.03
CA ASN A 186 11.22 -26.74 1.13
C ASN A 186 12.74 -26.63 0.96
N ALA A 187 13.34 -27.46 0.11
CA ALA A 187 14.76 -27.39 -0.21
C ALA A 187 15.07 -26.15 -1.07
N GLU A 188 16.29 -25.62 -0.93
CA GLU A 188 16.77 -24.53 -1.76
C GLU A 188 17.20 -25.08 -3.14
N PRO A 189 16.68 -24.54 -4.26
CA PRO A 189 17.18 -24.89 -5.60
C PRO A 189 18.67 -24.64 -5.73
N THR A 190 19.39 -25.50 -6.46
CA THR A 190 20.86 -25.38 -6.59
C THR A 190 21.27 -24.12 -7.35
N ASP A 191 20.48 -23.73 -8.35
CA ASP A 191 20.71 -22.56 -9.18
C ASP A 191 19.74 -21.42 -8.83
N LEU A 192 19.35 -21.32 -7.55
CA LEU A 192 18.48 -20.26 -7.06
C LEU A 192 19.16 -18.90 -7.21
N ILE A 193 18.47 -17.97 -7.88
CA ILE A 193 18.86 -16.56 -7.98
C ILE A 193 18.16 -15.74 -6.90
N ARG A 194 16.87 -15.97 -6.69
CA ARG A 194 16.04 -15.19 -5.76
C ARG A 194 14.87 -15.99 -5.23
N THR A 195 14.61 -15.89 -3.92
CA THR A 195 13.41 -16.42 -3.29
C THR A 195 12.21 -15.47 -3.46
N GLY A 196 11.12 -15.96 -4.04
CA GLY A 196 9.83 -15.30 -4.20
C GLY A 196 8.94 -15.36 -2.95
N VAL A 197 7.80 -14.67 -3.04
CA VAL A 197 6.83 -14.57 -1.93
C VAL A 197 6.23 -15.93 -1.57
N THR A 198 5.97 -16.79 -2.55
CA THR A 198 5.34 -18.09 -2.33
C THR A 198 6.19 -18.99 -1.45
N THR A 199 7.50 -19.11 -1.73
CA THR A 199 8.40 -19.93 -0.91
C THR A 199 8.51 -19.39 0.52
N ARG A 200 8.55 -18.07 0.70
CA ARG A 200 8.54 -17.45 2.03
C ARG A 200 7.27 -17.79 2.81
N LEU A 201 6.10 -17.65 2.18
CA LEU A 201 4.82 -18.00 2.78
C LEU A 201 4.70 -19.49 3.09
N SER A 202 5.12 -20.36 2.17
CA SER A 202 5.10 -21.81 2.36
C SER A 202 5.95 -22.23 3.56
N ARG A 203 7.20 -21.75 3.65
CA ARG A 203 8.07 -22.02 4.81
C ARG A 203 7.48 -21.47 6.11
N PHE A 204 6.82 -20.32 6.05
CA PHE A 204 6.13 -19.74 7.19
C PHE A 204 5.00 -20.64 7.70
N ILE A 205 4.14 -21.11 6.80
CA ILE A 205 3.04 -22.02 7.13
C ILE A 205 3.59 -23.36 7.62
N ASP A 206 4.60 -23.92 6.94
CA ASP A 206 5.17 -25.22 7.26
C ASP A 206 5.78 -25.27 8.66
N HIS A 207 6.35 -24.15 9.13
CA HIS A 207 6.86 -24.01 10.48
C HIS A 207 5.76 -23.74 11.54
N TYR A 208 4.85 -22.80 11.29
CA TYR A 208 3.93 -22.28 12.32
C TYR A 208 2.54 -22.93 12.36
N ALA A 209 2.11 -23.63 11.30
CA ALA A 209 0.84 -24.36 11.31
C ALA A 209 0.79 -25.37 12.48
N GLN A 210 -0.41 -25.70 12.95
CA GLN A 210 -0.60 -26.65 14.05
C GLN A 210 -1.55 -27.78 13.62
N PRO A 211 -1.05 -29.02 13.43
CA PRO A 211 0.37 -29.42 13.46
C PRO A 211 1.18 -28.79 12.31
N PRO A 212 2.52 -28.67 12.43
CA PRO A 212 3.36 -28.07 11.39
C PRO A 212 3.34 -28.91 10.10
N GLY A 213 3.37 -28.22 8.96
CA GLY A 213 3.46 -28.86 7.63
C GLY A 213 4.78 -29.60 7.44
N ASN A 214 5.87 -29.04 7.97
CA ASN A 214 7.18 -29.67 8.03
C ASN A 214 7.82 -29.42 9.42
N PRO A 215 7.89 -30.44 10.31
CA PRO A 215 8.48 -30.30 11.65
C PRO A 215 9.97 -29.95 11.67
N SER A 216 10.66 -30.09 10.54
CA SER A 216 12.09 -29.77 10.40
C SER A 216 12.32 -28.39 9.77
N GLU A 217 11.26 -27.70 9.35
CA GLU A 217 11.39 -26.38 8.73
C GLU A 217 11.95 -25.39 9.75
N PRO A 218 13.07 -24.69 9.43
CA PRO A 218 13.61 -23.67 10.31
C PRO A 218 12.60 -22.56 10.58
N GLN A 219 12.75 -21.92 11.73
CA GLN A 219 11.95 -20.75 12.04
C GLN A 219 12.23 -19.63 11.02
N PRO A 220 11.20 -19.11 10.30
CA PRO A 220 11.39 -17.94 9.46
C PRO A 220 11.86 -16.74 10.27
N ALA A 221 12.71 -15.90 9.66
CA ALA A 221 13.11 -14.63 10.26
C ALA A 221 11.90 -13.69 10.37
N PHE A 222 11.79 -12.98 11.50
CA PHE A 222 10.83 -11.90 11.71
C PHE A 222 11.41 -10.56 11.24
N ASP A 223 11.79 -10.52 9.96
CA ASP A 223 12.41 -9.40 9.29
C ASP A 223 11.44 -8.70 8.34
N THR A 224 11.92 -7.65 7.69
CA THR A 224 11.23 -6.96 6.60
C THR A 224 12.08 -7.07 5.34
N THR A 225 11.46 -7.49 4.25
CA THR A 225 12.05 -7.48 2.91
C THR A 225 11.26 -6.55 2.00
N ALA A 226 11.94 -5.77 1.17
CA ALA A 226 11.35 -4.88 0.19
C ALA A 226 12.02 -5.07 -1.18
N SER A 227 11.25 -5.32 -2.23
CA SER A 227 11.73 -5.34 -3.62
C SER A 227 11.22 -4.09 -4.35
N LEU A 228 12.11 -3.42 -5.08
CA LEU A 228 11.73 -2.27 -5.90
C LEU A 228 10.85 -2.71 -7.07
N GLN A 229 9.91 -1.86 -7.46
CA GLN A 229 9.13 -2.05 -8.67
C GLN A 229 9.99 -1.75 -9.91
N VAL A 230 9.93 -2.64 -10.90
CA VAL A 230 10.55 -2.44 -12.22
C VAL A 230 9.43 -2.29 -13.24
N CYS A 231 9.23 -1.10 -13.78
CA CYS A 231 8.34 -0.85 -14.90
C CYS A 231 9.09 -1.06 -16.23
N PRO A 232 8.41 -1.35 -17.36
CA PRO A 232 9.06 -1.48 -18.66
C PRO A 232 9.96 -0.29 -19.05
N GLN A 233 9.64 0.90 -18.54
CA GLN A 233 10.31 2.17 -18.79
C GLN A 233 11.63 2.31 -18.02
N ASN A 234 11.78 1.68 -16.85
CA ASN A 234 13.02 1.66 -16.06
C ASN A 234 13.73 0.30 -16.06
N ALA A 235 13.24 -0.66 -16.86
CA ALA A 235 13.86 -1.97 -17.00
C ALA A 235 15.27 -1.87 -17.59
N SER A 236 16.15 -2.78 -17.15
CA SER A 236 17.53 -2.87 -17.61
C SER A 236 17.97 -4.32 -17.74
N ALA A 237 19.19 -4.55 -18.24
CA ALA A 237 19.77 -5.89 -18.26
C ALA A 237 19.98 -6.48 -16.86
N TYR A 238 20.12 -5.63 -15.84
CA TYR A 238 20.26 -6.06 -14.45
C TYR A 238 18.92 -6.24 -13.74
N TRP A 239 17.89 -5.51 -14.19
CA TRP A 239 16.54 -5.53 -13.63
C TRP A 239 15.53 -5.65 -14.78
N PRO A 240 15.28 -6.87 -15.28
CA PRO A 240 14.35 -7.10 -16.39
C PRO A 240 12.92 -6.66 -16.08
N ALA A 241 12.17 -6.28 -17.12
CA ALA A 241 10.79 -5.78 -16.97
C ALA A 241 9.83 -6.83 -16.36
N ASP A 242 10.12 -8.11 -16.48
CA ASP A 242 9.33 -9.21 -15.91
C ASP A 242 9.85 -9.69 -14.55
N GLU A 243 10.88 -9.05 -14.01
CA GLU A 243 11.50 -9.39 -12.72
C GLU A 243 11.23 -8.33 -11.64
N PRO A 244 11.29 -8.74 -10.36
CA PRO A 244 11.43 -7.81 -9.25
C PRO A 244 12.72 -7.00 -9.38
N GLY A 245 12.71 -5.76 -8.88
CA GLY A 245 13.91 -4.94 -8.81
C GLY A 245 14.81 -5.34 -7.65
N GLN A 246 15.75 -4.45 -7.33
CA GLN A 246 16.66 -4.62 -6.20
C GLN A 246 15.88 -4.92 -4.90
N THR A 247 16.36 -5.91 -4.15
CA THR A 247 15.76 -6.34 -2.88
C THR A 247 16.62 -5.87 -1.71
N PHE A 248 15.95 -5.38 -0.68
CA PHE A 248 16.51 -4.93 0.60
C PHE A 248 15.89 -5.73 1.73
N SER A 249 16.67 -6.01 2.77
CA SER A 249 16.19 -6.66 3.97
C SER A 249 16.75 -5.98 5.21
N ALA A 250 15.92 -5.86 6.24
CA ALA A 250 16.29 -5.31 7.53
C ALA A 250 15.42 -5.91 8.64
N SER A 251 15.79 -5.74 9.91
CA SER A 251 14.98 -6.24 11.04
C SER A 251 13.58 -5.62 11.11
N GLN A 252 13.45 -4.38 10.63
CA GLN A 252 12.21 -3.61 10.64
C GLN A 252 12.17 -2.71 9.40
N PHE A 253 10.99 -2.18 9.07
CA PHE A 253 10.79 -1.38 7.87
C PHE A 253 11.53 -0.04 7.89
N ASP A 254 11.61 0.63 9.05
CA ASP A 254 12.40 1.87 9.22
C ASP A 254 13.88 1.67 8.91
N ALA A 255 14.42 0.49 9.23
CA ALA A 255 15.81 0.13 8.98
C ALA A 255 16.12 -0.23 7.51
N LEU A 256 15.13 -0.18 6.60
CA LEU A 256 15.37 -0.33 5.15
C LEU A 256 15.97 0.93 4.51
N SER A 257 15.83 2.09 5.18
CA SER A 257 16.32 3.38 4.71
C SER A 257 17.23 3.97 5.77
N ASP A 258 18.40 4.47 5.36
CA ASP A 258 19.44 5.00 6.25
C ASP A 258 19.52 6.54 6.27
N GLY A 259 18.64 7.22 5.53
CA GLY A 259 18.60 8.67 5.44
C GLY A 259 17.35 9.22 4.75
N GLU A 260 17.35 10.54 4.58
CA GLU A 260 16.29 11.30 3.90
C GLU A 260 16.92 12.08 2.73
N LEU A 261 16.24 12.06 1.58
CA LEU A 261 16.53 12.99 0.48
C LEU A 261 15.57 14.17 0.57
N GLN A 262 16.11 15.38 0.78
CA GLN A 262 15.35 16.61 0.73
C GLN A 262 15.43 17.20 -0.68
N ILE A 263 14.26 17.43 -1.30
CA ILE A 263 14.14 18.04 -2.61
C ILE A 263 13.31 19.31 -2.46
N ASP A 264 13.97 20.46 -2.67
CA ASP A 264 13.30 21.74 -2.67
C ASP A 264 12.77 22.06 -4.07
N MET A 265 11.45 22.23 -4.18
CA MET A 265 10.81 22.68 -5.41
C MET A 265 10.18 24.06 -5.17
N THR A 266 10.58 25.05 -5.96
CA THR A 266 10.19 26.44 -5.76
C THR A 266 9.23 26.90 -6.85
N GLY A 267 8.29 27.78 -6.48
CA GLY A 267 7.37 28.42 -7.41
C GLY A 267 6.05 28.71 -6.71
N THR A 268 5.37 29.78 -7.11
CA THR A 268 4.02 30.05 -6.63
C THR A 268 3.02 29.60 -7.68
N GLN A 269 2.13 28.69 -7.31
CA GLN A 269 1.02 28.25 -8.15
C GLN A 269 -0.29 28.31 -7.36
N THR A 270 -1.40 28.41 -8.08
CA THR A 270 -2.74 28.51 -7.49
C THR A 270 -3.57 27.34 -8.02
N PRO A 271 -3.68 26.23 -7.26
CA PRO A 271 -4.58 25.15 -7.61
C PRO A 271 -6.04 25.56 -7.35
N THR A 272 -6.97 24.81 -7.92
CA THR A 272 -8.41 24.95 -7.67
C THR A 272 -8.92 23.71 -6.94
N SER A 273 -10.02 23.84 -6.18
CA SER A 273 -10.63 22.72 -5.44
C SER A 273 -11.27 21.68 -6.36
N GLN A 274 -11.66 22.09 -7.56
CA GLN A 274 -12.15 21.21 -8.62
C GLN A 274 -11.32 21.41 -9.87
N VAL A 275 -10.97 20.29 -10.51
CA VAL A 275 -10.20 20.23 -11.75
C VAL A 275 -11.04 19.42 -12.73
N ASP A 276 -11.24 19.97 -13.94
CA ASP A 276 -11.95 19.26 -14.98
C ASP A 276 -11.21 17.96 -15.37
N PRO A 277 -11.93 16.87 -15.71
CA PRO A 277 -11.32 15.64 -16.20
C PRO A 277 -10.33 15.92 -17.33
N ASN A 278 -9.16 15.29 -17.25
CA ASN A 278 -8.09 15.49 -18.21
C ASN A 278 -7.25 14.22 -18.40
N GLY A 279 -6.51 14.15 -19.51
CA GLY A 279 -5.76 12.95 -19.90
C GLY A 279 -4.69 12.54 -18.88
N HIS A 280 -4.12 13.50 -18.13
CA HIS A 280 -3.21 13.18 -17.04
C HIS A 280 -3.93 12.39 -15.96
N ALA A 281 -5.07 12.88 -15.46
CA ALA A 281 -5.87 12.18 -14.45
C ALA A 281 -6.35 10.80 -14.93
N ASP A 282 -6.81 10.70 -16.19
CA ASP A 282 -7.28 9.44 -16.79
C ASP A 282 -6.18 8.36 -16.84
N LYS A 283 -4.95 8.75 -17.24
CA LYS A 283 -3.79 7.86 -17.26
C LYS A 283 -3.24 7.56 -15.87
N ALA A 284 -3.57 8.36 -14.90
CA ALA A 284 -3.15 8.16 -13.52
C ALA A 284 -4.18 7.38 -12.69
N ASP A 285 -5.33 7.09 -13.29
CA ASP A 285 -6.37 6.25 -12.72
C ASP A 285 -6.09 4.77 -13.05
N PRO A 286 -5.90 3.91 -12.03
CA PRO A 286 -5.62 2.49 -12.21
C PRO A 286 -6.77 1.71 -12.88
N LEU A 287 -7.99 2.26 -12.91
CA LEU A 287 -9.18 1.62 -13.46
C LEU A 287 -9.61 2.15 -14.84
N GLN A 288 -9.17 3.35 -15.24
CA GLN A 288 -9.64 3.99 -16.48
C GLN A 288 -8.62 4.09 -17.61
N GLY A 289 -7.32 3.93 -17.35
CA GLY A 289 -6.35 4.07 -18.45
C GLY A 289 -4.89 3.95 -18.09
N GLY A 290 -4.52 3.96 -16.80
CA GLY A 290 -3.13 3.88 -16.39
C GLY A 290 -2.49 2.51 -16.57
N GLY A 291 -3.28 1.44 -16.51
CA GLY A 291 -2.75 0.09 -16.48
C GLY A 291 -1.79 -0.12 -15.32
N LEU A 292 -0.91 -1.10 -15.46
CA LEU A 292 0.12 -1.45 -14.48
C LEU A 292 1.39 -0.69 -14.89
N CYS A 293 1.98 0.12 -13.99
CA CYS A 293 3.06 1.07 -14.31
C CYS A 293 2.68 2.14 -15.37
N PRO A 294 1.75 3.07 -15.05
CA PRO A 294 1.36 4.13 -15.97
C PRO A 294 2.53 5.05 -16.33
N THR A 295 2.60 5.45 -17.61
CA THR A 295 3.44 6.56 -18.06
C THR A 295 2.56 7.71 -18.48
N ILE A 296 2.85 8.90 -17.96
CA ILE A 296 2.01 10.07 -18.14
C ILE A 296 2.84 11.19 -18.75
N SER A 297 2.58 11.46 -20.03
CA SER A 297 3.17 12.58 -20.78
C SER A 297 2.24 13.79 -20.86
N ASP A 298 0.99 13.64 -20.43
CA ASP A 298 -0.01 14.69 -20.53
C ASP A 298 0.18 15.70 -19.39
N ALA A 299 0.00 16.98 -19.71
CA ALA A 299 -0.01 18.02 -18.69
C ALA A 299 -1.15 17.80 -17.70
N ALA A 300 -0.91 18.09 -16.41
CA ALA A 300 -1.90 17.91 -15.34
C ALA A 300 -3.17 18.77 -15.49
N GLY A 301 -3.15 19.75 -16.40
CA GLY A 301 -4.28 20.63 -16.69
C GLY A 301 -4.33 21.88 -15.79
N SER A 302 -5.27 22.78 -16.09
CA SER A 302 -5.51 23.96 -15.27
C SER A 302 -6.07 23.57 -13.90
N GLY A 303 -5.63 24.26 -12.84
CA GLY A 303 -6.10 24.00 -11.48
C GLY A 303 -5.29 22.97 -10.70
N VAL A 304 -4.30 22.34 -11.33
CA VAL A 304 -3.29 21.49 -10.65
C VAL A 304 -1.98 22.26 -10.55
N ALA A 305 -1.38 22.26 -9.36
CA ALA A 305 -0.04 22.77 -9.18
C ALA A 305 0.98 21.67 -9.52
N THR A 306 1.92 21.95 -10.43
CA THR A 306 2.95 20.98 -10.85
C THR A 306 4.34 21.53 -10.57
N TYR A 307 5.14 20.77 -9.82
CA TYR A 307 6.49 21.14 -9.48
C TYR A 307 7.44 20.03 -9.96
N GLU A 308 8.56 20.46 -10.54
CA GLU A 308 9.63 19.58 -11.02
C GLU A 308 10.94 20.05 -10.37
N SER A 309 11.73 19.10 -9.86
CA SER A 309 13.04 19.42 -9.29
C SER A 309 14.08 19.54 -10.40
N ASP A 310 15.25 20.08 -10.06
CA ASP A 310 16.44 19.81 -10.87
C ASP A 310 16.69 18.29 -10.94
N PRO A 311 17.30 17.78 -12.03
CA PRO A 311 17.69 16.38 -12.11
C PRO A 311 18.53 15.96 -10.91
N LEU A 312 18.24 14.79 -10.34
CA LEU A 312 19.02 14.25 -9.24
C LEU A 312 20.48 14.03 -9.68
N THR A 313 21.44 14.47 -8.85
CA THR A 313 22.87 14.37 -9.17
C THR A 313 23.41 12.96 -9.07
N ASP A 314 22.77 12.14 -8.24
CA ASP A 314 23.19 10.79 -7.89
C ASP A 314 22.00 9.83 -7.94
N HIS A 315 22.30 8.57 -8.27
CA HIS A 315 21.32 7.51 -8.22
C HIS A 315 20.81 7.35 -6.77
N THR A 316 19.52 7.59 -6.58
CA THR A 316 18.86 7.53 -5.27
C THR A 316 17.83 6.43 -5.25
N ILE A 317 17.76 5.70 -4.14
CA ILE A 317 16.76 4.66 -3.90
C ILE A 317 15.82 5.17 -2.83
N MET A 318 14.52 5.08 -3.09
CA MET A 318 13.48 5.46 -2.16
C MET A 318 12.72 4.21 -1.71
N VAL A 319 12.81 3.89 -0.42
CA VAL A 319 11.96 2.89 0.24
C VAL A 319 11.25 3.58 1.40
N GLY A 320 9.93 3.73 1.29
CA GLY A 320 9.12 4.43 2.29
C GLY A 320 8.15 5.43 1.66
N GLY A 321 7.46 6.18 2.53
CA GLY A 321 6.51 7.22 2.11
C GLY A 321 7.18 8.61 2.07
N PRO A 322 6.96 9.41 1.02
CA PRO A 322 7.46 10.78 0.97
C PRO A 322 6.69 11.66 1.94
N ILE A 323 7.35 12.69 2.47
CA ILE A 323 6.72 13.78 3.21
C ILE A 323 6.73 15.02 2.32
N VAL A 324 5.57 15.61 2.10
CA VAL A 324 5.42 16.86 1.35
C VAL A 324 5.12 17.99 2.32
N SER A 325 6.01 18.99 2.35
CA SER A 325 5.83 20.22 3.12
C SER A 325 5.56 21.37 2.17
N ILE A 326 4.47 22.11 2.37
CA ILE A 326 4.03 23.19 1.48
C ILE A 326 3.65 24.40 2.33
N ASP A 327 4.22 25.56 1.98
CA ASP A 327 3.71 26.85 2.43
C ASP A 327 2.53 27.27 1.56
N TYR A 328 1.39 27.57 2.17
CA TYR A 328 0.18 27.93 1.43
C TYR A 328 -0.61 29.07 2.08
N THR A 329 -1.42 29.73 1.26
CA THR A 329 -2.51 30.61 1.70
C THR A 329 -3.81 30.07 1.11
N ALA A 330 -4.88 30.04 1.90
CA ALA A 330 -6.16 29.52 1.49
C ALA A 330 -7.30 30.50 1.76
N ASP A 331 -8.25 30.55 0.84
CA ASP A 331 -9.48 31.34 0.98
C ASP A 331 -10.56 30.62 1.79
N ALA A 332 -10.44 29.30 1.96
CA ALA A 332 -11.33 28.44 2.72
C ALA A 332 -10.73 28.07 4.09
N ALA A 333 -11.61 27.88 5.08
CA ALA A 333 -11.21 27.49 6.43
C ALA A 333 -10.83 26.00 6.54
N ASP A 334 -11.46 25.16 5.72
CA ASP A 334 -11.22 23.72 5.64
C ASP A 334 -10.79 23.37 4.21
N LEU A 335 -9.69 22.64 4.07
CA LEU A 335 -9.16 22.24 2.77
C LEU A 335 -8.40 20.91 2.85
N GLN A 336 -8.43 20.18 1.75
CA GLN A 336 -7.59 19.02 1.52
C GLN A 336 -6.72 19.26 0.28
N LEU A 337 -5.40 19.16 0.45
CA LEU A 337 -4.45 19.14 -0.66
C LEU A 337 -4.08 17.69 -0.98
N ASN A 338 -4.53 17.21 -2.14
CA ASN A 338 -4.13 15.91 -2.66
C ASN A 338 -2.84 16.07 -3.46
N THR A 339 -1.87 15.21 -3.18
CA THR A 339 -0.55 15.24 -3.82
C THR A 339 -0.20 13.89 -4.40
N ARG A 340 0.63 13.90 -5.44
CA ARG A 340 1.22 12.72 -6.04
C ARG A 340 2.65 13.03 -6.43
N LEU A 341 3.55 12.11 -6.14
CA LEU A 341 4.94 12.15 -6.54
C LEU A 341 5.12 11.25 -7.76
N TYR A 342 5.87 11.73 -8.75
CA TYR A 342 6.22 10.99 -9.95
C TYR A 342 7.74 10.91 -10.08
N ASP A 343 8.23 9.79 -10.60
CA ASP A 343 9.58 9.68 -11.14
C ASP A 343 9.54 10.18 -12.60
N VAL A 344 10.33 11.21 -12.88
CA VAL A 344 10.38 11.86 -14.21
C VAL A 344 11.62 11.34 -14.94
N PHE A 345 11.39 10.59 -16.01
CA PHE A 345 12.46 9.96 -16.77
C PHE A 345 13.27 10.99 -17.57
N PRO A 346 14.53 10.67 -17.92
CA PRO A 346 15.30 11.49 -18.85
C PRO A 346 14.54 11.69 -20.17
N GLY A 347 14.07 12.92 -20.42
CA GLY A 347 13.29 13.27 -21.61
C GLY A 347 11.87 13.79 -21.34
N GLY A 348 11.40 13.72 -20.09
CA GLY A 348 10.06 14.13 -19.68
C GLY A 348 9.13 12.94 -19.55
#